data_AF-A0A7W0FYF1-F1
#
_entry.id   AF-A0A7W0FYF1-F1
#
_cell.length_a   1.000
_cell.length_b   1.000
_cell.length_c   1.000
_cell.angle_alpha   90.00
_cell.angle_beta   90.00
_cell.angle_gamma   90.00
#
_symmetry.space_group_name_H-M   'P 1'
#
loop_
_entity.id
_entity.type
_entity.pdbx_description
1 polymer ?
#
loop_
_entity_poly.entity_id
_entity_poly.type
_entity_poly.pdbx_seq_one_letter_code
_entity_poly.pdbx_strand_id
1 'polypeptide(L)'
;DLGVLVVCIMMNLVCCVVGRAMGRHLGGKLGNTREHAWLLTLLSALVFGLLWAVVTGAAGGVIVFGIGALFGPIFAAPVALAGFPAFMLLHRLLSRGGMIEERQLWPLAFGVPCIIAALILSPSVFPN
;
A
#
# COMPACT_ATOMS: atom_id res chain seq x y z
N ASP A 1 -2.96 20.07 19.69
CA ASP A 1 -2.13 18.83 19.65
C ASP A 1 -2.92 17.53 19.74
N LEU A 2 -3.73 17.31 20.79
CA LEU A 2 -4.50 16.06 20.95
C LEU A 2 -5.42 15.75 19.74
N GLY A 3 -6.10 16.76 19.19
CA GLY A 3 -7.00 16.58 18.03
C GLY A 3 -6.28 16.11 16.76
N VAL A 4 -5.08 16.62 16.49
CA VAL A 4 -4.26 16.19 15.33
C VAL A 4 -3.82 14.74 15.53
N LEU A 5 -3.43 14.38 16.75
CA LEU A 5 -3.01 13.03 17.12
C LEU A 5 -4.14 12.01 16.90
N VAL A 6 -5.37 12.34 17.32
CA VAL A 6 -6.56 11.50 17.12
C VAL A 6 -6.86 11.32 15.62
N VAL A 7 -6.78 12.39 14.84
CA VAL A 7 -6.97 12.34 13.38
C VAL A 7 -5.92 11.45 12.72
N CYS A 8 -4.64 11.60 13.09
CA CYS A 8 -3.56 10.76 12.57
C CYS A 8 -3.78 9.28 12.92
N ILE A 9 -4.18 8.96 14.16
CA ILE A 9 -4.45 7.58 14.57
C ILE A 9 -5.61 7.00 13.75
N MET A 10 -6.72 7.74 13.61
CA MET A 10 -7.87 7.30 12.82
C MET A 10 -7.51 7.06 11.35
N MET A 11 -6.74 7.97 10.73
CA MET A 11 -6.29 7.80 9.35
C MET A 11 -5.41 6.56 9.18
N ASN A 12 -4.45 6.33 10.09
CA ASN A 12 -3.60 5.15 10.05
C ASN A 12 -4.41 3.86 10.23
N LEU A 13 -5.41 3.88 11.11
CA LEU A 13 -6.29 2.74 11.35
C LEU A 13 -7.11 2.39 10.09
N VAL A 14 -7.67 3.39 9.41
CA VAL A 14 -8.35 3.20 8.11
C VAL A 14 -7.38 2.64 7.07
N CYS A 15 -6.18 3.21 6.93
CA CYS A 15 -5.15 2.72 6.02
C CYS A 15 -4.78 1.25 6.30
N CYS A 16 -4.62 0.89 7.57
CA CYS A 16 -4.30 -0.48 7.99
C CYS A 16 -5.45 -1.46 7.70
N VAL A 17 -6.70 -1.10 8.01
CA VAL A 17 -7.85 -1.97 7.78
C VAL A 17 -8.06 -2.21 6.28
N VAL A 18 -8.08 -1.15 5.48
CA VAL A 18 -8.27 -1.23 4.02
C VAL A 18 -7.07 -1.95 3.38
N GLY A 19 -5.84 -1.63 3.81
CA GLY A 19 -4.62 -2.29 3.33
C GLY A 19 -4.60 -3.79 3.65
N ARG A 20 -5.04 -4.18 4.86
CA ARG A 20 -5.15 -5.59 5.25
C ARG A 20 -6.21 -6.33 4.43
N ALA A 21 -7.36 -5.71 4.18
CA ALA A 21 -8.40 -6.30 3.35
C ALA A 21 -7.91 -6.52 1.91
N MET A 22 -7.28 -5.50 1.31
CA MET A 22 -6.67 -5.56 -0.02
C MET A 22 -5.59 -6.64 -0.10
N GLY A 23 -4.65 -6.64 0.85
CA GLY A 23 -3.51 -7.55 0.87
C GLY A 23 -3.93 -9.01 1.04
N ARG A 24 -4.96 -9.29 1.86
CA ARG A 24 -5.54 -10.63 1.99
C ARG A 24 -6.18 -11.10 0.68
N HIS A 25 -6.89 -10.21 -0.02
CA HIS A 25 -7.52 -10.56 -1.30
C HIS A 25 -6.48 -10.81 -2.40
N LEU A 26 -5.43 -9.98 -2.45
CA LEU A 26 -4.31 -10.12 -3.38
C LEU A 26 -3.52 -11.41 -3.11
N GLY A 27 -3.14 -11.65 -1.86
CA GLY A 27 -2.39 -12.84 -1.42
C GLY A 27 -3.18 -14.14 -1.63
N GLY A 28 -4.49 -14.14 -1.39
CA GLY A 28 -5.36 -15.30 -1.65
C GLY A 28 -5.44 -15.67 -3.14
N LYS A 29 -5.47 -14.68 -4.04
CA LYS A 29 -5.44 -14.92 -5.50
C LYS A 29 -4.06 -15.35 -6.00
N LEU A 30 -2.99 -14.85 -5.38
CA LEU A 30 -1.60 -15.21 -5.68
C LEU A 30 -1.26 -16.66 -5.31
N GLY A 31 -1.79 -17.18 -4.19
CA GLY A 31 -1.50 -18.54 -3.72
C GLY A 31 -2.01 -19.66 -4.63
N ASN A 32 -3.06 -19.41 -5.43
CA ASN A 32 -3.70 -20.43 -6.27
C ASN A 32 -3.26 -20.40 -7.74
N THR A 33 -2.40 -19.46 -8.13
CA THR A 33 -2.19 -19.12 -9.53
C THR A 33 -0.73 -19.27 -9.93
N ARG A 34 -0.29 -20.52 -10.12
CA ARG A 34 1.09 -20.85 -10.53
C ARG A 34 1.33 -20.71 -12.04
N GLU A 35 0.31 -20.39 -12.84
CA GLU A 35 0.41 -20.37 -14.31
C GLU A 35 -0.10 -19.10 -15.02
N HIS A 36 -0.86 -18.20 -14.39
CA HIS A 36 -1.36 -17.00 -15.09
C HIS A 36 -0.34 -15.86 -15.13
N ALA A 37 -0.24 -15.25 -16.31
CA ALA A 37 0.73 -14.26 -16.72
C ALA A 37 1.11 -13.27 -15.60
N TRP A 38 2.39 -13.20 -15.26
CA TRP A 38 2.97 -12.27 -14.29
C TRP A 38 2.50 -10.81 -14.49
N LEU A 39 2.25 -10.42 -15.75
CA LEU A 39 1.67 -9.13 -16.12
C LEU A 39 0.26 -8.90 -15.57
N LEU A 40 -0.63 -9.90 -15.59
CA LEU A 40 -1.98 -9.80 -15.02
C LEU A 40 -1.92 -9.61 -13.50
N THR A 41 -0.98 -10.27 -12.84
CA THR A 41 -0.74 -10.13 -11.41
C THR A 41 -0.24 -8.73 -11.07
N LEU A 42 0.69 -8.17 -11.87
CA LEU A 42 1.18 -6.79 -11.76
C LEU A 42 0.08 -5.78 -11.97
N LEU A 43 -0.73 -5.99 -13.01
CA LEU A 43 -1.89 -5.16 -13.30
C LEU A 43 -2.90 -5.20 -12.15
N SER A 44 -3.16 -6.38 -11.59
CA SER A 44 -4.07 -6.52 -10.44
C SER A 44 -3.54 -5.79 -9.21
N ALA A 45 -2.24 -5.91 -8.89
CA ALA A 45 -1.61 -5.18 -7.80
C ALA A 45 -1.72 -3.66 -7.99
N LEU A 46 -1.56 -3.18 -9.23
CA LEU A 46 -1.71 -1.77 -9.58
C LEU A 46 -3.15 -1.28 -9.39
N VAL A 47 -4.14 -2.03 -9.87
CA VAL A 47 -5.56 -1.71 -9.72
C VAL A 47 -5.97 -1.69 -8.25
N PHE A 48 -5.51 -2.67 -7.46
CA PHE A 48 -5.74 -2.68 -6.02
C PHE A 48 -5.00 -1.54 -5.31
N GLY A 49 -3.81 -1.13 -5.78
CA GLY A 49 -3.11 0.04 -5.29
C GLY A 49 -3.89 1.33 -5.54
N LEU A 50 -4.39 1.52 -6.77
CA LEU A 50 -5.24 2.66 -7.14
C LEU A 50 -6.53 2.71 -6.32
N LEU A 51 -7.22 1.57 -6.18
CA LEU A 51 -8.41 1.47 -5.33
C LEU A 51 -8.08 1.81 -3.87
N TRP A 52 -6.95 1.35 -3.35
CA TRP A 52 -6.52 1.65 -1.99
C TRP A 52 -6.26 3.17 -1.86
N ALA A 53 -5.52 3.77 -2.79
CA ALA A 53 -5.23 5.20 -2.80
C ALA A 53 -6.49 6.07 -2.87
N VAL A 54 -7.49 5.67 -3.66
CA VAL A 54 -8.78 6.36 -3.72
C VAL A 54 -9.50 6.26 -2.39
N VAL A 55 -9.60 5.07 -1.80
CA VAL A 55 -10.34 4.86 -0.54
C VAL A 55 -9.64 5.53 0.64
N THR A 56 -8.32 5.36 0.79
CA THR A 56 -7.56 5.93 1.91
C THR A 56 -7.34 7.43 1.73
N GLY A 57 -7.10 7.88 0.49
CA GLY A 57 -6.99 9.29 0.15
C GLY A 57 -8.30 10.03 0.34
N ALA A 58 -9.43 9.46 -0.09
CA ALA A 58 -10.75 10.06 0.12
C ALA A 58 -11.12 10.07 1.61
N ALA A 59 -10.95 8.94 2.32
CA ALA A 59 -11.22 8.87 3.75
C ALA A 59 -10.37 9.89 4.53
N GLY A 60 -9.07 9.96 4.24
CA GLY A 60 -8.19 10.94 4.84
C GLY A 60 -8.57 12.39 4.52
N GLY A 61 -8.88 12.67 3.26
CA GLY A 61 -9.27 13.99 2.79
C GLY A 61 -10.60 14.49 3.37
N VAL A 62 -11.57 13.59 3.52
CA VAL A 62 -12.86 13.88 4.17
C VAL A 62 -12.66 14.19 5.66
N ILE A 63 -11.82 13.41 6.35
CA ILE A 63 -11.55 13.58 7.79
C ILE A 63 -10.89 14.94 8.09
N VAL A 64 -9.99 15.43 7.22
CA VAL A 64 -9.21 16.64 7.53
C VAL A 64 -9.87 17.93 6.98
N PHE A 65 -10.50 17.92 5.80
CA PHE A 65 -10.96 19.17 5.17
C PHE A 65 -12.27 19.11 4.36
N GLY A 66 -12.94 17.96 4.24
CA GLY A 66 -14.15 17.79 3.42
C GLY A 66 -13.90 17.89 1.90
N ILE A 67 -13.20 18.92 1.43
CA ILE A 67 -12.69 19.14 0.06
C ILE A 67 -11.44 18.28 -0.21
N GLY A 68 -10.75 17.83 0.85
CA GLY A 68 -9.57 16.99 0.76
C GLY A 68 -9.83 15.65 0.07
N ALA A 69 -11.09 15.23 -0.10
CA ALA A 69 -11.46 13.99 -0.79
C ALA A 69 -10.97 13.92 -2.24
N LEU A 70 -10.79 15.07 -2.90
CA LEU A 70 -10.25 15.16 -4.26
C LEU A 70 -8.72 15.13 -4.28
N PHE A 71 -8.06 15.80 -3.33
CA PHE A 71 -6.61 15.92 -3.30
C PHE A 71 -5.93 14.71 -2.64
N GLY A 72 -6.57 14.10 -1.65
CA GLY A 72 -6.04 12.94 -0.92
C GLY A 72 -5.68 11.77 -1.84
N PRO A 73 -6.55 11.36 -2.78
CA PRO A 73 -6.21 10.32 -3.77
C PRO A 73 -5.03 10.69 -4.66
N ILE A 74 -4.87 11.97 -5.03
CA ILE A 74 -3.77 12.45 -5.87
C ILE A 74 -2.42 12.23 -5.15
N PHE A 75 -2.35 12.51 -3.85
CA PHE A 75 -1.15 12.28 -3.05
C PHE A 75 -0.95 10.81 -2.67
N ALA A 76 -2.03 10.04 -2.50
CA ALA A 76 -1.97 8.63 -2.15
C ALA A 76 -1.61 7.73 -3.36
N ALA A 77 -1.92 8.15 -4.59
CA ALA A 77 -1.71 7.35 -5.78
C ALA A 77 -0.23 7.02 -6.05
N PRO A 78 0.74 7.95 -5.99
CA PRO A 78 2.17 7.64 -6.15
C PRO A 78 2.66 6.62 -5.11
N VAL A 79 2.20 6.78 -3.86
CA VAL A 79 2.53 5.88 -2.75
C VAL A 79 2.03 4.47 -3.02
N ALA A 80 0.80 4.34 -3.51
CA ALA A 80 0.22 3.05 -3.82
C ALA A 80 0.83 2.40 -5.07
N LEU A 81 1.14 3.21 -6.10
CA LEU A 81 1.81 2.77 -7.32
C LEU A 81 3.22 2.24 -7.06
N ALA A 82 3.90 2.73 -6.03
CA ALA A 82 5.18 2.18 -5.59
C ALA A 82 5.03 0.99 -4.63
N GLY A 83 4.15 1.14 -3.63
CA GLY A 83 4.00 0.18 -2.54
C GLY A 83 3.45 -1.18 -2.98
N PHE A 84 2.44 -1.20 -3.86
CA PHE A 84 1.79 -2.45 -4.27
C PHE A 84 2.66 -3.32 -5.18
N PRO A 85 3.40 -2.78 -6.17
CA PRO A 85 4.38 -3.55 -6.93
C PRO A 85 5.54 -4.05 -6.07
N ALA A 86 6.05 -3.22 -5.15
CA ALA A 86 7.08 -3.63 -4.21
C ALA A 86 6.59 -4.78 -3.31
N PHE A 87 5.38 -4.65 -2.76
CA PHE A 87 4.72 -5.70 -1.99
C PHE A 87 4.60 -7.00 -2.81
N MET A 88 4.19 -6.93 -4.07
CA MET A 88 4.03 -8.12 -4.89
C MET A 88 5.38 -8.77 -5.25
N LEU A 89 6.42 -7.98 -5.52
CA LEU A 89 7.76 -8.49 -5.75
C LEU A 89 8.30 -9.22 -4.51
N LEU A 90 8.23 -8.58 -3.34
CA LEU A 90 8.64 -9.19 -2.07
C LEU A 90 7.78 -10.42 -1.73
N HIS A 91 6.45 -10.34 -1.91
CA HIS A 91 5.55 -11.46 -1.71
C HIS A 91 5.95 -12.65 -2.58
N ARG A 92 6.30 -12.43 -3.85
CA ARG A 92 6.72 -13.52 -4.74
C ARG A 92 8.07 -14.12 -4.34
N LEU A 93 9.01 -13.29 -3.89
CA LEU A 93 10.33 -13.75 -3.43
C LEU A 93 10.27 -14.55 -2.12
N LEU A 94 9.36 -14.17 -1.22
CA LEU A 94 9.20 -14.78 0.10
C LEU A 94 8.20 -15.94 0.10
N SER A 95 7.15 -15.89 -0.73
CA SER A 95 6.14 -16.96 -0.78
C SER A 95 6.74 -18.27 -1.29
N ARG A 96 6.84 -19.27 -0.40
CA ARG A 96 7.13 -20.66 -0.78
C ARG A 96 5.83 -21.45 -0.69
N GLY A 97 5.33 -21.96 -1.82
CA GLY A 97 4.11 -22.77 -1.86
C GLY A 97 2.80 -21.99 -1.66
N GLY A 98 2.78 -20.68 -1.93
CA GLY A 98 1.56 -19.86 -1.86
C GLY A 98 1.24 -19.30 -0.47
N MET A 99 2.03 -19.63 0.55
CA MET A 99 1.93 -19.05 1.89
C MET A 99 3.23 -18.33 2.27
N ILE A 100 3.08 -17.16 2.90
CA ILE A 100 4.19 -16.46 3.54
C ILE A 100 4.28 -16.97 4.98
N GLU A 101 5.42 -17.54 5.36
CA GLU A 101 5.69 -17.86 6.76
C GLU A 101 5.68 -16.58 7.59
N GLU A 102 5.06 -16.61 8.77
CA GLU A 102 4.94 -15.45 9.67
C GLU A 102 6.30 -14.81 10.00
N ARG A 103 7.37 -15.61 10.00
CA ARG A 103 8.75 -15.18 10.17
C ARG A 103 9.28 -14.29 9.02
N GLN A 104 8.69 -14.42 7.85
CA GLN A 104 9.00 -13.66 6.63
C GLN A 104 8.04 -12.47 6.41
N LEU A 105 7.08 -12.26 7.31
CA LEU A 105 6.18 -11.11 7.27
C LEU A 105 6.89 -9.81 7.64
N TRP A 106 7.91 -9.90 8.51
CA TRP A 106 8.72 -8.76 8.97
C TRP A 106 9.41 -7.98 7.84
N PRO A 107 10.14 -8.62 6.91
CA PRO A 107 10.73 -7.90 5.78
C PRO A 107 9.69 -7.27 4.85
N LEU A 108 8.47 -7.81 4.78
CA LEU A 108 7.37 -7.21 4.03
C LEU A 108 6.82 -5.96 4.75
N ALA A 109 6.64 -6.05 6.07
CA ALA A 109 6.13 -4.99 6.92
C ALA A 109 7.09 -3.80 7.07
N PHE A 110 8.41 -4.03 7.00
CA PHE A 110 9.41 -2.96 7.04
C PHE A 110 9.88 -2.54 5.64
N GLY A 111 10.06 -3.49 4.72
CA GLY A 111 10.60 -3.22 3.39
C GLY A 111 9.69 -2.32 2.55
N VAL A 112 8.37 -2.58 2.56
CA VAL A 112 7.42 -1.78 1.76
C VAL A 112 7.34 -0.33 2.27
N PRO A 113 7.17 -0.06 3.59
CA PRO A 113 7.24 1.31 4.09
C PRO A 113 8.60 1.98 3.89
N CYS A 114 9.71 1.26 4.02
CA CYS A 114 11.04 1.82 3.75
C CYS A 114 11.22 2.23 2.28
N ILE A 115 10.72 1.44 1.33
CA ILE A 115 10.74 1.78 -0.11
C ILE A 115 9.88 3.02 -0.38
N ILE A 116 8.68 3.07 0.20
CA ILE A 116 7.78 4.23 0.10
C ILE A 116 8.46 5.47 0.70
N ALA A 117 9.03 5.35 1.90
CA ALA A 117 9.73 6.44 2.57
C ALA A 117 10.93 6.92 1.76
N ALA A 118 11.73 6.00 1.22
CA ALA A 118 12.86 6.33 0.34
C ALA A 118 12.39 7.09 -0.90
N LEU A 119 11.29 6.69 -1.54
CA LEU A 119 10.75 7.40 -2.71
C LEU A 119 10.19 8.79 -2.39
N ILE A 120 9.55 8.95 -1.23
CA ILE A 120 9.06 10.25 -0.76
C ILE A 120 10.23 11.18 -0.40
N LEU A 121 11.27 10.64 0.26
CA LEU A 121 12.43 11.42 0.71
C LEU A 121 13.46 11.66 -0.41
N SER A 122 13.54 10.79 -1.41
CA SER A 122 14.52 10.88 -2.50
C SER A 122 14.54 12.24 -3.22
N PRO A 123 13.40 12.87 -3.57
CA PRO A 123 13.42 14.21 -4.17
C PRO A 123 13.92 15.32 -3.21
N SER A 124 13.98 15.07 -1.90
CA SER A 124 14.51 16.03 -0.89
C SER A 124 15.98 15.83 -0.53
N VAL A 125 16.61 14.74 -0.99
CA VAL A 125 18.03 14.41 -0.69
C VAL A 125 18.98 14.74 -1.85
N PHE A 126 18.46 14.93 -3.07
CA PHE A 126 19.23 15.47 -4.20
C PHE A 126 18.80 16.92 -4.48
N PRO A 127 19.41 17.92 -3.82
CA PRO A 127 19.31 19.30 -4.30
C PRO A 127 20.05 19.37 -5.65
N ASN A 128 19.32 19.73 -6.70
CA ASN A 128 19.93 20.38 -7.87
C ASN A 128 20.44 21.76 -7.46
#